data_AF-A0A7S9QB27-F1
#
_entry.id   AF-A0A7S9QB27-F1
#
_cell.length_a   1.000
_cell.length_b   1.000
_cell.length_c   1.000
_cell.angle_alpha   90.00
_cell.angle_beta   90.00
_cell.angle_gamma   90.00
#
_symmetry.space_group_name_H-M   'P 1'
#
loop_
_entity.id
_entity.type
_entity.pdbx_description
1 polymer ?
#
loop_
_entity_poly.entity_id
_entity_poly.type
_entity_poly.pdbx_seq_one_letter_code
_entity_poly.pdbx_strand_id
1 'polypeptide(L)' 'MPAATDIYDTLREHHPEEAELRALQLASELVERAAYALARSSDANGVTSLMLIAAELDRFASQRLAAER' A
#
# COMPACT_ATOMS: atom_id res chain seq x y z
N MET A 1 15.01 12.20 -0.67
CA MET A 1 13.82 12.30 0.19
C MET A 1 13.93 11.25 1.30
N PRO A 2 14.14 11.61 2.58
CA PRO A 2 14.30 10.65 3.68
C PRO A 2 13.11 10.56 4.68
N ALA A 3 12.13 11.47 4.63
CA ALA A 3 11.14 11.62 5.70
C ALA A 3 10.13 10.46 5.89
N ALA A 4 9.89 9.64 4.86
CA ALA A 4 8.89 8.55 4.95
C ALA A 4 9.42 7.33 5.72
N THR A 5 10.72 7.06 5.64
CA THR A 5 11.40 5.96 6.34
C THR A 5 11.46 6.20 7.85
N ASP A 6 11.77 7.42 8.27
CA ASP A 6 11.89 7.76 9.70
C ASP A 6 10.56 7.62 10.46
N ILE A 7 9.44 7.97 9.83
CA ILE A 7 8.10 7.80 10.42
C ILE A 7 7.73 6.32 10.52
N TYR A 8 8.07 5.52 9.51
CA TYR A 8 7.79 4.09 9.53
C TYR A 8 8.60 3.36 10.61
N ASP A 9 9.89 3.67 10.75
CA ASP A 9 10.74 3.07 11.77
C ASP A 9 10.28 3.44 13.19
N THR A 10 9.87 4.70 13.40
CA THR A 10 9.31 5.15 14.68
C THR A 10 7.99 4.43 15.01
N LEU A 11 7.10 4.28 14.03
CA LEU A 11 5.85 3.53 14.22
C LEU A 11 6.12 2.05 14.46
N ARG A 12 7.07 1.43 13.75
CA ARG A 12 7.40 0.01 13.89
C ARG A 12 7.87 -0.32 15.32
N GLU A 13 8.57 0.59 15.98
CA GLU A 13 9.11 0.37 17.33
C GLU A 13 8.08 0.61 18.44
N HIS A 14 7.16 1.55 18.26
CA HIS A 14 6.23 1.96 19.32
C HIS A 14 4.77 1.54 19.09
N HIS A 15 4.37 1.38 17.83
CA HIS A 15 3.01 1.09 17.38
C HIS A 15 3.04 0.11 16.18
N PRO A 16 3.49 -1.14 16.37
CA PRO A 16 3.73 -2.08 15.28
C PRO A 16 2.48 -2.35 14.43
N GLU A 17 1.31 -2.27 15.04
CA GLU A 17 0.01 -2.42 14.38
C GLU A 17 -0.28 -1.27 13.40
N GLU A 18 -0.06 -0.02 13.84
CA GLU A 18 -0.17 1.17 13.00
C GLU A 18 0.91 1.18 11.90
N ALA A 19 2.11 0.68 12.21
CA ALA A 19 3.18 0.53 11.24
C ALA A 19 2.79 -0.45 10.11
N GLU A 20 2.20 -1.60 10.45
CA GLU A 20 1.74 -2.58 9.47
C GLU A 20 0.65 -2.00 8.56
N LEU A 21 -0.33 -1.30 9.13
CA LEU A 21 -1.36 -0.58 8.35
C LEU A 21 -0.73 0.47 7.43
N ARG A 22 0.28 1.20 7.92
CA ARG A 22 0.99 2.22 7.12
C ARG A 22 1.80 1.59 6.00
N ALA A 23 2.44 0.44 6.23
CA ALA A 23 3.13 -0.32 5.18
C ALA A 23 2.17 -0.79 4.09
N LEU A 24 1.00 -1.31 4.46
CA LEU A 24 -0.02 -1.76 3.51
C LEU A 24 -0.52 -0.62 2.63
N GLN A 25 -0.78 0.55 3.23
CA GLN A 25 -1.16 1.76 2.49
C GLN A 25 -0.06 2.20 1.51
N LEU A 26 1.20 2.27 1.97
CA LEU A 26 2.33 2.64 1.11
C LEU A 26 2.54 1.64 -0.04
N ALA A 27 2.35 0.34 0.23
CA ALA A 27 2.43 -0.69 -0.79
C ALA A 27 1.32 -0.52 -1.84
N SER A 28 0.08 -0.24 -1.42
CA SER A 28 -1.03 0.05 -2.32
C SER A 28 -0.72 1.25 -3.23
N GLU A 29 -0.29 2.38 -2.67
CA GLU A 29 0.10 3.58 -3.43
C GLU A 29 1.22 3.31 -4.46
N LEU A 30 2.22 2.49 -4.08
CA LEU A 30 3.30 2.11 -4.99
C LEU A 30 2.80 1.25 -6.16
N VAL A 31 1.89 0.31 -5.89
CA VAL A 31 1.27 -0.55 -6.90
C VAL A 31 0.41 0.29 -7.85
N GLU A 32 -0.36 1.25 -7.34
CA GLU A 32 -1.13 2.16 -8.19
C GLU A 32 -0.24 2.98 -9.11
N ARG A 33 0.86 3.53 -8.59
CA ARG A 33 1.83 4.27 -9.41
C ARG A 33 2.47 3.40 -10.49
N ALA A 34 2.74 2.13 -10.20
CA ALA A 34 3.22 1.17 -11.18
C ALA A 34 2.15 0.90 -12.26
N ALA A 35 0.87 0.77 -11.87
CA ALA A 35 -0.24 0.61 -12.81
C ALA A 35 -0.37 1.84 -13.73
N TYR A 36 -0.28 3.06 -13.20
CA TYR A 36 -0.27 4.28 -14.01
C TYR A 36 0.94 4.37 -14.96
N ALA A 37 2.10 3.82 -14.56
CA ALA A 37 3.25 3.72 -15.46
C ALA A 37 3.00 2.72 -16.60
N LEU A 38 2.41 1.55 -16.31
CA LEU A 38 2.04 0.53 -17.30
C LEU A 38 0.90 0.96 -18.23
N ALA A 39 -0.02 1.79 -17.74
CA ALA A 39 -1.07 2.37 -18.57
C ALA A 39 -0.48 3.22 -19.70
N ARG A 40 0.65 3.89 -19.46
CA ARG A 40 1.37 4.66 -20.49
C ARG A 40 2.03 3.77 -21.54
N SER A 41 2.33 2.50 -21.24
CA SER A 41 2.83 1.51 -22.21
C SER A 41 1.72 0.71 -22.90
N SER A 42 0.44 1.07 -22.70
CA SER A 42 -0.74 0.38 -23.27
C SER A 42 -0.87 -1.10 -22.86
N ASP A 43 -0.27 -1.51 -21.73
CA ASP A 43 -0.42 -2.86 -21.20
C ASP A 43 -1.66 -2.96 -20.30
N ALA A 44 -2.83 -3.15 -20.90
CA ALA A 44 -4.10 -3.22 -20.17
C ALA A 44 -4.19 -4.39 -19.17
N ASN A 45 -3.51 -5.51 -19.47
CA ASN A 45 -3.51 -6.68 -18.58
C ASN A 45 -2.64 -6.41 -17.34
N GLY A 46 -1.44 -5.88 -17.53
CA GLY A 46 -0.55 -5.48 -16.43
C GLY A 46 -1.19 -4.42 -15.53
N VAL A 47 -1.87 -3.43 -16.13
CA VAL A 47 -2.65 -2.42 -15.37
C VAL A 47 -3.73 -3.09 -14.53
N THR A 48 -4.53 -3.97 -15.13
CA THR A 48 -5.64 -4.64 -14.43
C THR A 48 -5.12 -5.50 -13.27
N SER A 49 -4.06 -6.27 -13.48
CA SER A 49 -3.46 -7.08 -12.41
C SER A 49 -2.96 -6.24 -11.25
N LEU A 50 -2.30 -5.11 -11.51
CA LEU A 50 -1.82 -4.23 -10.44
C LEU A 50 -2.97 -3.54 -9.71
N MET A 51 -4.02 -3.11 -10.41
CA MET A 51 -5.20 -2.54 -9.76
C MET A 51 -5.91 -3.54 -8.85
N LEU A 52 -5.97 -4.82 -9.22
CA LEU A 52 -6.50 -5.87 -8.34
C LEU A 52 -5.63 -6.05 -7.09
N ILE A 53 -4.30 -6.04 -7.24
CA ILE A 53 -3.38 -6.14 -6.10
C ILE A 53 -3.54 -4.95 -5.15
N ALA A 54 -3.63 -3.72 -5.67
CA ALA A 54 -3.87 -2.53 -4.84
C ALA A 54 -5.19 -2.64 -4.06
N ALA A 55 -6.27 -3.05 -4.73
CA ALA A 55 -7.56 -3.26 -4.09
C ALA A 55 -7.53 -4.35 -3.00
N GLU A 56 -6.77 -5.42 -3.19
CA GLU A 56 -6.59 -6.47 -2.17
C GLU A 56 -5.83 -5.96 -0.94
N LEU A 57 -4.78 -5.16 -1.14
CA LEU A 57 -4.03 -4.52 -0.05
C LEU A 57 -4.90 -3.57 0.77
N ASP A 58 -5.69 -2.73 0.11
CA ASP A 58 -6.62 -1.81 0.77
C ASP A 58 -7.71 -2.55 1.55
N ARG A 59 -8.23 -3.64 0.96
CA ARG A 59 -9.21 -4.50 1.63
C ARG A 59 -8.63 -5.12 2.89
N PHE A 60 -7.40 -5.63 2.82
CA PHE A 60 -6.72 -6.24 3.96
C PHE A 60 -6.49 -5.20 5.08
N ALA A 61 -5.99 -4.02 4.74
CA ALA A 61 -5.82 -2.92 5.69
C ALA A 61 -7.15 -2.51 6.36
N SER A 62 -8.23 -2.43 5.59
CA SER A 62 -9.56 -2.08 6.10
C SER A 62 -10.14 -3.15 7.03
N GLN A 63 -9.96 -4.43 6.70
CA GLN A 63 -10.40 -5.55 7.55
C GLN A 63 -9.65 -5.60 8.87
N ARG A 64 -8.34 -5.35 8.83
CA ARG A 64 -7.49 -5.29 10.01
C ARG A 64 -7.90 -4.14 10.93
N LEU A 65 -8.11 -2.93 10.39
CA LEU A 65 -8.61 -1.78 11.16
C LEU A 65 -9.99 -2.03 11.78
N ALA A 66 -10.86 -2.78 11.10
CA ALA A 66 -12.18 -3.14 11.61
C ALA A 66 -12.11 -4.19 12.74
N ALA A 67 -11.09 -5.05 12.76
CA ALA A 67 -10.89 -6.04 13.80
C ALA A 67 -10.32 -5.46 15.11
N GLU A 68 -9.72 -4.26 15.05
CA GLU A 68 -9.16 -3.52 16.19
C GLU A 68 -10.22 -2.67 16.93
N ARG A 69 -11.47 -2.60 16.44
CA ARG A 69 -12.61 -1.86 17.03
C ARG A 69 -13.56 -2.75 17.79
#